data_AF-A0AAJ2H4D4-F1
#
_entry.id   AF-A0AAJ2H4D4-F1
#
_cell.length_a   1.000
_cell.length_b   1.000
_cell.length_c   1.000
_cell.angle_alpha   90.00
_cell.angle_beta   90.00
_cell.angle_gamma   90.00
#
_symmetry.space_group_name_H-M   'P 1'
#
loop_
_entity.id
_entity.type
_entity.pdbx_description
1 polymer ?
#
loop_
_entity_poly.entity_id
_entity_poly.type
_entity_poly.pdbx_seq_one_letter_code
_entity_poly.pdbx_strand_id
1 'polypeptide(L)'
;MLPARPRPQPNMYKDNEHPFAQYVRILGKGKRSSRSLTYDEAYTAFGMILDGKVLDMQLGAFLMLLRVQEESVEELAGFVQATKDRLHL
;
A
#
# COMPACT_ATOMS: atom_id res chain seq x y z
N MET A 1 -6.34 -28.35 2.07
CA MET A 1 -5.85 -27.92 3.39
C MET A 1 -5.47 -26.45 3.26
N LEU A 2 -6.21 -25.52 3.87
CA LEU A 2 -5.88 -24.09 3.78
C LEU A 2 -4.62 -23.79 4.61
N PRO A 3 -3.70 -22.93 4.14
CA PRO A 3 -2.54 -22.53 4.93
C PRO A 3 -2.99 -21.88 6.25
N ALA A 4 -2.22 -22.09 7.32
CA ALA A 4 -2.48 -21.47 8.61
C ALA A 4 -2.57 -19.94 8.44
N ARG A 5 -3.56 -19.31 9.08
CA ARG A 5 -3.67 -17.84 9.05
C ARG A 5 -2.36 -17.25 9.61
N PRO A 6 -1.73 -16.28 8.93
CA PRO A 6 -0.58 -15.58 9.48
C PRO A 6 -1.00 -14.91 10.80
N ARG A 7 -0.15 -15.04 11.82
CA ARG A 7 -0.39 -14.35 13.10
C ARG A 7 -0.27 -12.84 12.85
N PRO A 8 -1.23 -12.02 13.31
CA PRO A 8 -1.14 -10.58 13.13
C PRO A 8 0.16 -10.08 13.75
N GLN A 9 0.96 -9.37 12.95
CA GLN A 9 2.20 -8.78 13.41
C GLN A 9 1.88 -7.72 14.48
N PRO A 10 2.53 -7.76 15.65
CA PRO A 10 2.33 -6.74 16.67
C PRO A 10 2.73 -5.37 16.09
N ASN A 11 1.87 -4.36 16.28
CA ASN A 11 2.20 -3.02 15.84
C ASN A 11 3.38 -2.47 16.68
N MET A 12 4.57 -2.48 16.10
CA MET A 12 5.81 -1.96 16.71
C MET A 12 5.83 -0.42 16.77
N TYR A 13 4.87 0.25 16.11
CA TYR A 13 4.78 1.70 15.96
C TYR A 13 3.82 2.28 17.01
N LYS A 14 4.17 2.13 18.30
CA LYS A 14 3.36 2.63 19.42
C LYS A 14 3.43 4.15 19.57
N ASP A 15 4.60 4.73 19.36
CA ASP A 15 4.88 6.15 19.62
C ASP A 15 5.14 6.97 18.35
N ASN A 16 5.24 6.33 17.19
CA ASN A 16 5.47 6.95 15.88
C ASN A 16 4.59 6.29 14.84
N GLU A 17 4.31 6.95 13.71
CA GLU A 17 3.59 6.31 12.61
C GLU A 17 4.53 5.52 11.69
N HIS A 18 4.06 4.36 11.21
CA HIS A 18 4.75 3.62 10.17
C HIS A 18 4.83 4.45 8.88
N PRO A 19 5.97 4.52 8.16
CA PRO A 19 6.12 5.37 6.96
C PRO A 19 5.04 5.15 5.89
N PHE A 20 4.58 3.91 5.75
CA PHE A 20 3.47 3.53 4.86
C PHE A 20 2.08 4.12 5.23
N ALA A 21 1.86 4.55 6.48
CA ALA A 21 0.56 5.05 6.95
C ALA A 21 0.04 6.25 6.14
N GLN A 22 0.94 7.05 5.58
CA GLN A 22 0.59 8.18 4.74
C GLN A 22 -0.20 7.78 3.48
N TYR A 23 0.12 6.65 2.85
CA TYR A 23 -0.55 6.19 1.63
C TYR A 23 -1.97 5.73 1.92
N VAL A 24 -2.15 4.99 3.03
CA VAL A 24 -3.48 4.60 3.53
C VAL A 24 -4.29 5.86 3.86
N ARG A 25 -3.68 6.89 4.43
CA ARG A 25 -4.36 8.16 4.73
C ARG A 25 -4.79 8.89 3.48
N ILE A 26 -3.96 8.96 2.44
CA ILE A 26 -4.29 9.62 1.17
C ILE A 26 -5.54 8.98 0.56
N LEU A 27 -5.55 7.65 0.48
CA LEU A 27 -6.69 6.89 -0.05
C LEU A 27 -7.90 6.92 0.92
N GLY A 28 -7.66 6.95 2.24
CA GLY A 28 -8.68 6.78 3.27
C GLY A 28 -9.45 8.02 3.72
N LYS A 29 -9.24 9.21 3.13
CA LYS A 29 -9.91 10.47 3.59
C LYS A 29 -11.42 10.55 3.32
N GLY A 30 -12.02 9.53 2.72
CA GLY A 30 -13.46 9.47 2.41
C GLY A 30 -13.86 10.19 1.12
N LYS A 31 -15.12 9.99 0.68
CA LYS A 31 -15.63 10.33 -0.67
C LYS A 31 -15.34 11.74 -1.21
N ARG A 32 -15.08 12.74 -0.35
CA ARG A 32 -14.86 14.13 -0.78
C ARG A 32 -13.40 14.59 -0.69
N SER A 33 -12.53 13.83 -0.03
CA SER A 33 -11.16 14.27 0.23
C SER A 33 -10.11 13.22 -0.09
N SER A 34 -10.52 12.01 -0.46
CA SER A 34 -9.60 11.04 -1.04
C SER A 34 -9.16 11.51 -2.43
N ARG A 35 -7.93 11.16 -2.79
CA ARG A 35 -7.39 11.34 -4.13
C ARG A 35 -6.58 10.10 -4.48
N SER A 36 -6.39 9.87 -5.77
CA SER A 36 -5.40 8.92 -6.27
C SER A 36 -3.99 9.31 -5.82
N LEU A 37 -3.13 8.32 -5.68
CA LEU A 37 -1.70 8.52 -5.51
C LEU A 37 -1.12 9.14 -6.77
N THR A 38 -0.09 9.97 -6.59
CA THR A 38 0.80 10.34 -7.70
C THR A 38 1.65 9.15 -8.11
N TYR A 39 2.27 9.23 -9.29
CA TYR A 39 3.19 8.21 -9.77
C TYR A 39 4.27 7.86 -8.74
N ASP A 40 4.94 8.86 -8.15
CA ASP A 40 6.02 8.65 -7.18
C ASP A 40 5.53 8.03 -5.87
N GLU A 41 4.34 8.43 -5.41
CA GLU A 41 3.70 7.84 -4.23
C GLU A 41 3.32 6.38 -4.48
N ALA A 42 2.76 6.08 -5.66
CA ALA A 42 2.40 4.73 -6.07
C ALA A 42 3.64 3.83 -6.20
N TYR A 43 4.67 4.31 -6.88
CA TYR A 43 5.97 3.64 -7.00
C TYR A 43 6.57 3.32 -5.63
N THR A 44 6.60 4.31 -4.73
CA THR A 44 7.19 4.14 -3.40
C THR A 44 6.36 3.19 -2.55
N ALA A 45 5.03 3.35 -2.52
CA ALA A 45 4.13 2.50 -1.74
C ALA A 45 4.23 1.03 -2.19
N PHE A 46 4.13 0.78 -3.49
CA PHE A 46 4.21 -0.57 -4.03
C PHE A 46 5.60 -1.17 -3.86
N GLY A 47 6.63 -0.33 -3.95
CA GLY A 47 7.99 -0.73 -3.61
C GLY A 47 8.16 -1.21 -2.16
N MET A 48 7.56 -0.50 -1.20
CA MET A 48 7.57 -0.94 0.20
C MET A 48 6.85 -2.28 0.39
N ILE A 49 5.74 -2.50 -0.33
CA ILE A 49 4.98 -3.76 -0.29
C ILE A 49 5.86 -4.92 -0.79
N LEU A 50 6.48 -4.75 -1.97
CA LEU A 50 7.34 -5.75 -2.59
C LEU A 50 8.60 -6.05 -1.77
N ASP A 51 9.12 -5.04 -1.05
CA ASP A 51 10.25 -5.20 -0.13
C ASP A 51 9.87 -5.90 1.20
N GLY A 52 8.59 -6.22 1.43
CA GLY A 52 8.11 -6.80 2.68
C GLY A 52 8.17 -5.84 3.88
N LYS A 53 8.17 -4.52 3.63
CA LYS A 53 8.31 -3.47 4.65
C LYS A 53 6.97 -2.89 5.11
N VAL A 54 5.87 -3.63 4.96
CA VAL A 54 4.51 -3.17 5.28
C VAL A 54 3.83 -4.20 6.19
N LEU A 55 3.18 -3.73 7.25
CA LEU A 55 2.40 -4.59 8.14
C LEU A 55 1.17 -5.15 7.43
N ASP A 56 0.80 -6.40 7.71
CA ASP A 56 -0.35 -7.08 7.08
C ASP A 56 -1.66 -6.27 7.18
N MET A 57 -1.87 -5.62 8.33
CA MET A 57 -3.05 -4.78 8.56
C MET A 57 -3.07 -3.55 7.65
N GLN A 58 -1.91 -2.95 7.38
CA GLN A 58 -1.80 -1.79 6.51
C GLN A 58 -1.93 -2.17 5.03
N LEU A 59 -1.34 -3.31 4.64
CA LEU A 59 -1.51 -3.88 3.31
C LEU A 59 -2.99 -4.17 3.05
N GLY A 60 -3.67 -4.83 3.99
CA GLY A 60 -5.10 -5.09 3.90
C GLY A 60 -5.93 -3.80 3.74
N ALA A 61 -5.65 -2.78 4.55
CA ALA A 61 -6.33 -1.48 4.45
C ALA A 61 -6.09 -0.80 3.08
N PHE A 62 -4.84 -0.80 2.61
CA PHE A 62 -4.46 -0.22 1.32
C PHE A 62 -5.19 -0.89 0.16
N LEU A 63 -5.19 -2.22 0.10
CA LEU A 63 -5.87 -2.98 -0.96
C LEU A 63 -7.39 -2.80 -0.92
N MET A 64 -7.97 -2.71 0.28
CA MET A 64 -9.40 -2.43 0.43
C MET A 64 -9.78 -1.04 -0.06
N LEU A 65 -8.92 -0.04 0.14
CA LEU A 65 -9.16 1.33 -0.32
C LEU A 65 -9.00 1.45 -1.84
N LEU A 66 -7.97 0.84 -2.41
CA LEU A 66 -7.79 0.75 -3.87
C LEU A 66 -9.01 0.12 -4.55
N ARG A 67 -9.55 -0.97 -3.98
CA ARG A 67 -10.75 -1.62 -4.51
C ARG A 67 -11.98 -0.70 -4.58
N VAL A 68 -12.09 0.29 -3.68
CA VAL A 68 -13.24 1.20 -3.63
C VAL A 68 -13.07 2.38 -4.59
N GLN A 69 -11.84 2.81 -4.85
CA GLN A 69 -11.57 3.99 -5.70
C GLN A 69 -11.22 3.64 -7.14
N GLU A 70 -10.85 2.39 -7.41
CA GLU A 70 -10.20 1.95 -8.65
C GLU A 70 -8.86 2.68 -8.87
N GLU A 71 -7.94 2.04 -9.59
CA GLU A 71 -6.62 2.61 -9.85
C GLU A 71 -6.62 3.66 -10.98
N SER A 72 -5.86 4.74 -10.80
CA SER A 72 -5.55 5.70 -11.85
C SER A 72 -4.43 5.20 -12.78
N VAL A 73 -4.25 5.88 -13.92
CA VAL A 73 -3.16 5.58 -14.86
C VAL A 73 -1.79 5.81 -14.20
N GLU A 74 -1.65 6.89 -13.43
CA GLU A 74 -0.41 7.19 -12.70
C GLU A 74 -0.10 6.13 -11.64
N GLU A 75 -1.12 5.67 -10.91
CA GLU A 75 -0.99 4.60 -9.93
C GLU A 75 -0.49 3.31 -10.57
N LEU A 76 -1.15 2.88 -11.64
CA LEU A 76 -0.79 1.65 -12.35
C LEU A 76 0.63 1.74 -12.93
N ALA A 77 1.00 2.89 -13.52
CA ALA A 77 2.35 3.10 -14.04
C ALA A 77 3.41 3.02 -12.93
N GLY A 78 3.15 3.61 -11.76
CA GLY A 78 4.05 3.54 -10.60
C GLY A 78 4.18 2.11 -10.06
N PHE A 79 3.06 1.38 -9.94
CA PHE A 79 3.05 -0.02 -9.49
C PHE A 79 3.84 -0.92 -10.44
N VAL A 80 3.64 -0.79 -11.75
CA VAL A 80 4.35 -1.55 -12.77
C VAL A 80 5.85 -1.25 -12.73
N GLN A 81 6.24 0.03 -12.62
CA GLN A 81 7.66 0.38 -12.54
C GLN A 81 8.31 -0.19 -11.28
N ALA A 82 7.66 -0.07 -10.11
CA ALA A 82 8.17 -0.63 -8.86
C ALA A 82 8.34 -2.16 -8.94
N THR A 83 7.45 -2.83 -9.67
CA THR A 83 7.49 -4.26 -9.92
C THR A 83 8.68 -4.64 -10.81
N LYS A 84 8.87 -3.93 -11.93
CA LYS A 84 10.01 -4.15 -12.84
C LYS A 84 11.35 -4.02 -12.12
N ASP A 85 11.51 -2.95 -11.34
CA ASP A 85 12.77 -2.67 -10.65
C ASP A 85 13.12 -3.72 -9.59
N ARG A 86 12.12 -4.34 -8.95
CA ARG A 86 12.33 -5.29 -7.83
C ARG A 86 12.30 -6.74 -8.21
N LEU A 87 11.48 -7.08 -9.21
CA LEU A 87 11.33 -8.45 -9.68
C LEU A 87 12.21 -8.72 -10.91
N HIS A 88 13.00 -7.75 -11.35
CA HIS A 88 13.88 -7.81 -12.52
C HIS A 88 13.13 -8.24 -13.80
N LEU A 89 11.97 -7.61 -14.03
CA LEU A 89 11.12 -7.83 -15.22
C LEU A 89 11.45 -6.86 -16.36
#